data_AF-U2W2X5-F1
#
_entry.id   AF-U2W2X5-F1
#
_cell.length_a   1.000
_cell.length_b   1.000
_cell.length_c   1.000
_cell.angle_alpha   90.00
_cell.angle_beta   90.00
_cell.angle_gamma   90.00
#
_symmetry.space_group_name_H-M   'P 1'
#
loop_
_entity.id
_entity.type
_entity.pdbx_description
1 polymer ?
#
loop_
_entity_poly.entity_id
_entity_poly.type
_entity_poly.pdbx_seq_one_letter_code
_entity_poly.pdbx_strand_id
1 'polypeptide(L)'
;MERFLRKPPKKRKKDGRIQTEGGELLSSYQRKLRERLSSEAESEESAESAHGQDRSDGEGGRGREPDYRFEPCRESFRCIHCGREIRAEGAGSAHRNHCPHCLHSLHVDQEPGDRASDCRGEMEAIAVWVKEDGEWALIHRCKKCGKLSANRVLSDDNPLALMQLAVKALANPPFPLRFLEDYLRGVR
;
A
#
# COMPACT_ATOMS: atom_id res chain seq x y z
N MET A 1 -37.59 2.02 36.55
CA MET A 1 -36.89 2.46 35.34
C MET A 1 -36.24 1.24 34.70
N GLU A 2 -37.08 0.48 33.99
CA GLU A 2 -36.70 -0.64 33.14
C GLU A 2 -35.97 -0.16 31.86
N ARG A 3 -35.37 -1.14 31.15
CA ARG A 3 -34.87 -1.12 29.76
C ARG A 3 -33.40 -0.63 29.62
N PHE A 4 -32.42 -1.34 29.06
CA PHE A 4 -32.38 -2.45 28.12
C PHE A 4 -31.12 -3.31 28.37
N LEU A 5 -31.24 -4.42 29.11
CA LEU A 5 -30.30 -5.54 28.99
C LEU A 5 -30.93 -6.54 28.01
N ARG A 6 -30.59 -6.46 26.72
CA ARG A 6 -30.98 -7.50 25.76
C ARG A 6 -30.08 -8.70 25.99
N LYS A 7 -30.69 -9.79 26.48
CA LYS A 7 -30.06 -11.11 26.64
C LYS A 7 -29.55 -11.64 25.28
N PRO A 8 -28.41 -12.35 25.24
CA PRO A 8 -27.91 -12.95 24.01
C PRO A 8 -28.87 -14.07 23.52
N PRO A 9 -29.02 -14.27 22.20
CA PRO A 9 -29.89 -15.30 21.66
C PRO A 9 -29.38 -16.71 21.99
N LYS A 10 -30.30 -17.58 22.43
CA LYS A 10 -30.06 -18.99 22.76
C LYS A 10 -29.67 -19.77 21.50
N LYS A 11 -28.51 -20.44 21.52
CA LYS A 11 -28.12 -21.42 20.50
C LYS A 11 -29.05 -22.63 20.58
N ARG A 12 -29.80 -22.91 19.50
CA ARG A 12 -30.46 -24.21 19.29
C ARG A 12 -29.47 -25.15 18.62
N LYS A 13 -29.21 -26.30 19.23
CA LYS A 13 -28.55 -27.44 18.55
C LYS A 13 -29.58 -28.06 17.60
N LYS A 14 -29.26 -28.13 16.32
CA LYS A 14 -29.92 -29.02 15.37
C LYS A 14 -28.84 -29.68 14.52
N ASP A 15 -28.74 -30.98 14.74
CA ASP A 15 -28.32 -32.04 13.84
C ASP A 15 -26.90 -31.94 13.24
N GLY A 16 -26.07 -32.89 13.67
CA GLY A 16 -24.67 -33.01 13.30
C GLY A 16 -24.45 -33.16 11.80
N ARG A 17 -24.01 -32.08 11.17
CA ARG A 17 -23.17 -32.10 9.98
C ARG A 17 -22.36 -30.81 9.96
N ILE A 18 -21.04 -30.93 10.04
CA ILE A 18 -20.12 -29.79 9.98
C ILE A 18 -20.16 -29.28 8.53
N GLN A 19 -20.88 -28.18 8.30
CA GLN A 19 -20.77 -27.41 7.07
C GLN A 19 -19.67 -26.37 7.28
N THR A 20 -18.55 -26.56 6.58
CA THR A 20 -17.47 -25.58 6.51
C THR A 20 -17.92 -24.48 5.53
N GLU A 21 -18.52 -23.40 6.03
CA GLU A 21 -18.71 -22.20 5.23
C GLU A 21 -17.38 -21.44 5.15
N GLY A 22 -16.59 -21.79 4.14
CA GLY A 22 -15.46 -21.01 3.68
C GLY A 22 -15.97 -19.71 3.05
N GLY A 23 -16.04 -18.66 3.86
CA GLY A 23 -16.31 -17.30 3.42
C GLY A 23 -15.31 -16.36 4.03
N GLU A 24 -14.10 -16.28 3.46
CA GLU A 24 -13.08 -15.33 3.89
C GLU A 24 -13.60 -13.90 3.63
N LEU A 25 -13.68 -13.09 4.70
CA LEU A 25 -13.82 -11.64 4.60
C LEU A 25 -12.53 -11.07 3.99
N LEU A 26 -12.43 -11.15 2.66
CA LEU A 26 -11.29 -10.59 1.94
C LEU A 26 -11.28 -9.07 2.12
N SER A 27 -10.13 -8.57 2.57
CA SER A 27 -9.82 -7.14 2.61
C SER A 27 -10.10 -6.50 1.24
N SER A 28 -10.47 -5.23 1.23
CA SER A 28 -10.71 -4.47 -0.01
C SER A 28 -9.53 -4.55 -0.99
N TYR A 29 -8.31 -4.68 -0.45
CA TYR A 29 -7.09 -4.94 -1.22
C TYR A 29 -7.09 -6.31 -1.89
N GLN A 30 -7.43 -7.38 -1.15
CA GLN A 30 -7.47 -8.75 -1.68
C GLN A 30 -8.55 -8.93 -2.75
N ARG A 31 -9.70 -8.25 -2.60
CA ARG A 31 -10.75 -8.23 -3.63
C ARG A 31 -10.27 -7.58 -4.92
N LYS A 32 -9.67 -6.39 -4.81
CA LYS A 32 -9.10 -5.65 -5.96
C LYS A 32 -7.95 -6.40 -6.63
N LEU A 33 -7.11 -7.09 -5.85
CA LEU A 33 -6.02 -7.91 -6.37
C LEU A 33 -6.55 -9.09 -7.19
N ARG A 34 -7.61 -9.75 -6.71
CA ARG A 34 -8.26 -10.84 -7.44
C ARG A 34 -8.88 -10.35 -8.75
N GLU A 35 -9.57 -9.22 -8.73
CA GLU A 35 -10.13 -8.58 -9.94
C GLU A 35 -9.04 -8.24 -10.96
N ARG A 36 -7.88 -7.74 -10.50
CA ARG A 36 -6.75 -7.38 -11.35
C ARG A 36 -6.05 -8.59 -11.98
N LEU A 37 -5.79 -9.64 -11.20
CA LEU A 37 -5.22 -10.89 -11.71
C LEU A 37 -6.14 -11.55 -12.76
N SER A 38 -7.45 -11.40 -12.62
CA SER A 38 -8.41 -11.84 -13.63
C SER A 38 -8.36 -10.99 -14.91
N SER A 39 -8.14 -9.68 -14.81
CA SER A 39 -8.02 -8.80 -15.99
C SER A 39 -6.67 -8.89 -16.72
N GLU A 40 -5.59 -9.23 -16.01
CA GLU A 40 -4.25 -9.39 -16.61
C GLU A 40 -4.15 -10.69 -17.43
N ALA A 41 -4.89 -11.74 -17.06
CA ALA A 41 -5.02 -12.96 -17.86
C ALA A 41 -5.77 -12.76 -19.19
N GLU A 42 -6.55 -11.68 -19.32
CA GLU A 42 -7.36 -11.37 -20.51
C GLU A 42 -6.70 -10.32 -21.43
N SER A 43 -5.63 -9.65 -21.00
CA SER A 43 -5.01 -8.53 -21.73
C SER A 43 -3.67 -8.84 -22.41
N GLU A 44 -3.12 -10.05 -22.27
CA GLU A 44 -1.91 -10.47 -22.98
C GLU A 44 -2.12 -10.75 -24.50
N GLU A 45 -3.35 -10.65 -25.01
CA GLU A 45 -3.64 -10.94 -26.44
C GLU A 45 -3.74 -9.69 -27.35
N SER A 46 -3.49 -8.47 -26.85
CA SER A 46 -3.63 -7.26 -27.70
C SER A 46 -2.74 -6.08 -27.31
N ALA A 47 -1.45 -6.12 -27.67
CA ALA A 47 -0.62 -4.91 -27.67
C ALA A 47 0.53 -4.98 -28.70
N GLU A 48 0.19 -4.88 -29.99
CA GLU A 48 1.09 -4.32 -30.99
C GLU A 48 0.50 -3.03 -31.58
N SER A 49 1.37 -2.01 -31.67
CA SER A 49 1.21 -0.71 -32.33
C SER A 49 0.50 0.42 -31.56
N ALA A 50 1.27 1.44 -31.17
CA ALA A 50 1.29 2.73 -31.88
C ALA A 50 2.31 3.69 -31.26
N HIS A 51 3.21 4.18 -32.11
CA HIS A 51 4.18 5.25 -31.89
C HIS A 51 3.56 6.61 -32.31
N GLY A 52 4.01 7.70 -31.70
CA GLY A 52 3.85 9.06 -32.22
C GLY A 52 3.23 10.06 -31.22
N GLN A 53 3.62 11.33 -31.12
CA GLN A 53 4.81 12.08 -31.52
C GLN A 53 4.76 13.39 -30.72
N ASP A 54 5.93 13.96 -30.46
CA ASP A 54 6.22 15.16 -29.69
C ASP A 54 5.90 16.48 -30.44
N ARG A 55 5.82 17.59 -29.69
CA ARG A 55 5.78 19.06 -30.01
C ARG A 55 4.54 19.77 -29.45
N SER A 56 4.59 21.01 -28.95
CA SER A 56 5.64 21.91 -28.47
C SER A 56 4.96 23.15 -27.81
N ASP A 57 5.73 23.88 -27.01
CA ASP A 57 5.67 25.34 -26.75
C ASP A 57 4.53 25.97 -25.91
N GLY A 58 4.93 26.77 -24.91
CA GLY A 58 4.28 28.06 -24.64
C GLY A 58 3.80 28.37 -23.21
N GLU A 59 4.55 29.24 -22.53
CA GLU A 59 4.05 30.34 -21.68
C GLU A 59 3.51 30.08 -20.25
N GLY A 60 4.42 30.18 -19.27
CA GLY A 60 4.58 31.47 -18.57
C GLY A 60 3.45 32.02 -17.68
N GLY A 61 2.62 31.19 -17.05
CA GLY A 61 1.79 31.62 -15.91
C GLY A 61 2.34 31.07 -14.60
N ARG A 62 2.71 31.92 -13.62
CA ARG A 62 2.90 31.45 -12.23
C ARG A 62 1.51 31.13 -11.66
N GLY A 63 0.99 29.97 -12.04
CA GLY A 63 -0.15 29.35 -11.40
C GLY A 63 0.15 29.21 -9.90
N ARG A 64 -0.87 29.40 -9.09
CA ARG A 64 -0.80 29.10 -7.66
C ARG A 64 -0.37 27.65 -7.50
N GLU A 65 0.71 27.41 -6.76
CA GLU A 65 1.21 26.06 -6.48
C GLU A 65 0.10 25.29 -5.73
N PRO A 66 -0.27 24.07 -6.17
CA PRO A 66 -1.38 23.33 -5.60
C PRO A 66 -1.08 22.93 -4.15
N ASP A 67 -2.07 23.10 -3.27
CA ASP A 67 -1.99 22.64 -1.88
C ASP A 67 -2.60 21.24 -1.78
N TYR A 68 -1.75 20.21 -1.80
CA TYR A 68 -2.20 18.81 -1.80
C TYR A 68 -2.81 18.35 -0.47
N ARG A 69 -2.95 19.22 0.53
CA ARG A 69 -3.81 18.96 1.70
C ARG A 69 -5.29 19.04 1.36
N PHE A 70 -5.63 19.80 0.31
CA PHE A 70 -7.01 20.05 -0.10
C PHE A 70 -7.27 19.71 -1.58
N GLU A 71 -6.23 19.68 -2.41
CA GLU A 71 -6.33 19.46 -3.85
C GLU A 71 -5.73 18.11 -4.28
N PRO A 72 -6.39 17.35 -5.18
CA PRO A 72 -5.87 16.06 -5.64
C PRO A 72 -4.59 16.22 -6.47
N CYS A 73 -3.66 15.28 -6.32
CA CYS A 73 -2.48 15.20 -7.16
C CYS A 73 -2.87 14.69 -8.55
N ARG A 74 -2.66 15.50 -9.59
CA ARG A 74 -2.92 15.14 -11.00
C ARG A 74 -1.65 15.05 -11.84
N GLU A 75 -0.51 15.39 -11.25
CA GLU A 75 0.76 15.48 -11.94
C GLU A 75 1.46 14.12 -11.99
N SER A 76 2.22 13.88 -13.06
CA SER A 76 3.18 12.78 -13.10
C SER A 76 4.47 13.17 -12.38
N PHE A 77 5.19 12.17 -11.87
CA PHE A 77 6.53 12.38 -11.34
C PHE A 77 7.47 11.25 -11.75
N ARG A 78 8.76 11.56 -11.82
CA ARG A 78 9.81 10.55 -12.04
C ARG A 78 10.29 10.00 -10.70
N CYS A 79 10.23 8.68 -10.53
CA CYS A 79 10.71 8.03 -9.31
C CYS A 79 12.23 8.20 -9.17
N ILE A 80 12.68 8.73 -8.02
CA ILE A 80 14.11 8.91 -7.73
C ILE A 80 14.89 7.60 -7.62
N HIS A 81 14.23 6.50 -7.24
CA HIS A 81 14.88 5.20 -7.04
C HIS A 81 15.03 4.42 -8.35
N CYS A 82 13.94 4.20 -9.08
CA CYS A 82 13.94 3.35 -10.28
C CYS A 82 13.86 4.13 -11.60
N GLY A 83 13.71 5.45 -11.56
CA GLY A 83 13.66 6.31 -12.75
C GLY A 83 12.39 6.22 -13.60
N ARG A 84 11.41 5.37 -13.25
CA ARG A 84 10.15 5.28 -14.00
C ARG A 84 9.32 6.54 -13.83
N GLU A 85 8.63 6.94 -14.90
CA GLU A 85 7.59 7.97 -14.84
C GLU A 85 6.31 7.36 -14.28
N ILE A 86 5.78 8.00 -13.24
CA ILE A 86 4.60 7.56 -12.49
C ILE A 86 3.50 8.57 -12.72
N ARG A 87 2.34 8.09 -13.15
CA ARG A 87 1.17 8.94 -13.34
C ARG A 87 0.25 8.92 -12.12
N ALA A 88 -0.62 9.93 -12.02
CA ALA A 88 -1.57 10.04 -10.93
C ALA A 88 -2.72 9.01 -11.03
N GLU A 89 -3.06 8.56 -12.25
CA GLU A 89 -4.15 7.62 -12.46
C GLU A 89 -3.86 6.22 -11.86
N GLY A 90 -4.90 5.42 -11.64
CA GLY A 90 -4.77 4.03 -11.16
C GLY A 90 -4.54 3.86 -9.65
N ALA A 91 -4.16 4.94 -8.94
CA ALA A 91 -3.91 4.94 -7.49
C ALA A 91 -5.14 4.54 -6.65
N GLY A 92 -6.35 4.81 -7.14
CA GLY A 92 -7.58 4.66 -6.35
C GLY A 92 -7.65 5.62 -5.16
N SER A 93 -6.91 6.73 -5.23
CA SER A 93 -6.73 7.78 -4.21
C SER A 93 -6.49 9.12 -4.89
N ALA A 94 -6.84 10.21 -4.22
CA ALA A 94 -6.52 11.58 -4.66
C ALA A 94 -5.03 11.92 -4.51
N HIS A 95 -4.28 11.16 -3.71
CA HIS A 95 -2.87 11.41 -3.43
C HIS A 95 -2.03 10.14 -3.56
N ARG A 96 -0.85 10.30 -4.14
CA ARG A 96 0.19 9.29 -4.25
C ARG A 96 1.51 9.86 -3.73
N ASN A 97 2.14 9.12 -2.84
CA ASN A 97 3.42 9.51 -2.23
C ASN A 97 4.56 8.54 -2.53
N HIS A 98 4.30 7.41 -3.18
CA HIS A 98 5.32 6.41 -3.52
C HIS A 98 5.13 5.86 -4.94
N CYS A 99 6.20 5.31 -5.48
CA CYS A 99 6.20 4.61 -6.76
C CYS A 99 5.47 3.26 -6.61
N PRO A 100 4.47 2.93 -7.44
CA PRO A 100 3.76 1.65 -7.36
C PRO A 100 4.66 0.45 -7.67
N HIS A 101 5.75 0.63 -8.42
CA HIS A 101 6.61 -0.46 -8.85
C HIS A 101 7.69 -0.86 -7.83
N CYS A 102 8.32 0.12 -7.17
CA CYS A 102 9.41 -0.11 -6.22
C CYS A 102 9.10 0.35 -4.79
N LEU A 103 7.91 0.92 -4.56
CA LEU A 103 7.40 1.39 -3.28
C LEU A 103 8.21 2.51 -2.62
N HIS A 104 9.24 3.04 -3.28
CA HIS A 104 10.03 4.17 -2.78
C HIS A 104 9.27 5.48 -2.92
N SER A 105 9.49 6.36 -1.95
CA SER A 105 8.91 7.69 -1.84
C SER A 105 10.01 8.76 -1.85
N LEU A 106 9.59 10.03 -1.80
CA LEU A 106 10.46 11.18 -1.67
C LEU A 106 10.04 11.98 -0.44
N HIS A 107 10.99 12.39 0.39
CA HIS A 107 10.71 13.18 1.58
C HIS A 107 10.46 14.64 1.19
N VAL A 108 9.22 14.93 0.87
CA VAL A 108 8.74 16.29 0.53
C VAL A 108 7.77 16.84 1.58
N ASP A 109 7.23 16.02 2.49
CA ASP A 109 6.21 16.45 3.45
C ASP A 109 6.79 16.70 4.86
N GLN A 110 6.50 17.85 5.48
CA GLN A 110 6.64 18.02 6.93
C GLN A 110 5.40 17.46 7.64
N GLU A 111 4.22 17.93 7.21
CA GLU A 111 2.90 17.36 7.44
C GLU A 111 2.37 16.70 6.16
N PRO A 112 1.52 15.64 6.26
CA PRO A 112 1.00 14.97 5.06
C PRO A 112 0.35 15.94 4.06
N GLY A 113 0.88 15.96 2.83
CA GLY A 113 0.35 16.78 1.73
C GLY A 113 0.83 18.23 1.67
N ASP A 114 1.59 18.73 2.64
CA ASP A 114 2.07 20.12 2.67
C ASP A 114 3.23 20.41 1.70
N ARG A 115 3.93 19.37 1.24
CA ARG A 115 5.14 19.45 0.41
C ARG A 115 6.20 20.45 0.92
N ALA A 116 6.23 20.73 2.22
CA ALA A 116 7.04 21.80 2.83
C ALA A 116 8.45 21.35 3.28
N SER A 117 8.85 20.10 3.02
CA SER A 117 10.15 19.57 3.47
C SER A 117 11.26 19.86 2.46
N ASP A 118 12.28 20.60 2.90
CA ASP A 118 13.50 20.85 2.14
C ASP A 118 14.46 19.64 2.11
N CYS A 119 14.12 18.54 2.80
CA CYS A 119 14.98 17.37 2.88
C CYS A 119 15.20 16.75 1.50
N ARG A 120 14.11 16.51 0.76
CA ARG A 120 14.06 15.88 -0.57
C ARG A 120 14.85 14.57 -0.66
N GLY A 121 15.01 13.89 0.47
CA GLY A 121 15.72 12.62 0.54
C GLY A 121 14.87 11.47 0.03
N GLU A 122 15.50 10.51 -0.65
CA GLU A 122 14.87 9.23 -0.98
C GLU A 122 14.32 8.57 0.29
N MET A 123 13.08 8.10 0.23
CA MET A 123 12.45 7.34 1.30
C MET A 123 12.25 5.89 0.88
N GLU A 124 12.96 4.99 1.52
CA GLU A 124 12.82 3.54 1.31
C GLU A 124 11.63 2.99 2.10
N ALA A 125 10.89 2.06 1.50
CA ALA A 125 9.87 1.30 2.22
C ALA A 125 10.56 0.22 3.07
N ILE A 126 10.40 0.29 4.39
CA ILE A 126 11.11 -0.58 5.34
C ILE A 126 10.21 -1.60 6.01
N ALA A 127 8.90 -1.36 6.08
CA ALA A 127 7.94 -2.27 6.68
C ALA A 127 6.53 -2.05 6.13
N VAL A 128 5.67 -3.01 6.41
CA VAL A 128 4.22 -2.91 6.24
C VAL A 128 3.57 -2.90 7.63
N TRP A 129 2.56 -2.06 7.81
CA TRP A 129 1.69 -2.01 8.98
C TRP A 129 0.26 -2.34 8.58
N VAL A 130 -0.41 -3.23 9.33
CA VAL A 130 -1.84 -3.50 9.20
C VAL A 130 -2.59 -2.68 10.26
N LYS A 131 -3.45 -1.77 9.82
CA LYS A 131 -4.29 -0.94 10.67
C LYS A 131 -5.44 -1.74 11.29
N GLU A 132 -6.15 -1.16 12.26
CA GLU A 132 -7.28 -1.79 12.96
C GLU A 132 -8.43 -2.18 12.02
N ASP A 133 -8.64 -1.41 10.95
CA ASP A 133 -9.63 -1.66 9.91
C ASP A 133 -9.19 -2.71 8.87
N GLY A 134 -7.98 -3.27 9.02
CA GLY A 134 -7.39 -4.24 8.10
C GLY A 134 -6.74 -3.63 6.86
N GLU A 135 -6.71 -2.30 6.72
CA GLU A 135 -5.97 -1.64 5.64
C GLU A 135 -4.45 -1.71 5.88
N TRP A 136 -3.71 -1.84 4.79
CA TRP A 136 -2.24 -1.87 4.84
C TRP A 136 -1.67 -0.47 4.62
N ALA A 137 -0.61 -0.16 5.34
CA ALA A 137 0.22 1.02 5.16
C ALA A 137 1.69 0.64 5.01
N LEU A 138 2.41 1.37 4.17
CA LEU A 138 3.86 1.32 4.05
C LEU A 138 4.48 2.24 5.09
N ILE A 139 5.49 1.73 5.79
CA ILE A 139 6.37 2.55 6.62
C ILE A 139 7.60 2.90 5.80
N HIS A 140 7.76 4.19 5.53
CA HIS A 140 8.87 4.75 4.79
C HIS A 140 9.89 5.37 5.74
N ARG A 141 11.18 5.16 5.46
CA ARG A 141 12.31 5.81 6.16
C ARG A 141 13.09 6.68 5.20
N CYS A 142 13.25 7.96 5.54
CA CYS A 142 14.12 8.85 4.78
C CYS A 142 15.59 8.45 4.97
N LYS A 143 16.29 8.14 3.89
CA LYS A 143 17.71 7.75 3.92
C LYS A 143 18.64 8.91 4.28
N LYS A 144 18.17 10.16 4.17
CA LYS A 144 18.94 11.37 4.46
C LYS A 144 18.82 11.83 5.91
N CYS A 145 17.61 11.88 6.47
CA CYS A 145 17.39 12.41 7.83
C CYS A 145 16.79 11.39 8.82
N GLY A 146 16.44 10.17 8.37
CA GLY A 146 15.88 9.12 9.23
C GLY A 146 14.39 9.27 9.57
N LYS A 147 13.70 10.34 9.17
CA LYS A 147 12.25 10.53 9.43
C LYS A 147 11.46 9.33 8.92
N LEU A 148 10.50 8.88 9.75
CA LEU A 148 9.53 7.85 9.39
C LEU A 148 8.21 8.48 8.95
N SER A 149 7.57 7.90 7.94
CA SER A 149 6.23 8.27 7.50
C SER A 149 5.43 7.01 7.18
N ALA A 150 4.12 7.05 7.44
CA ALA A 150 3.20 5.98 7.10
C ALA A 150 2.31 6.43 5.93
N ASN A 151 2.38 5.71 4.81
CA ASN A 151 1.58 5.98 3.63
C ASN A 151 0.63 4.80 3.35
N ARG A 152 -0.61 5.08 2.94
CA ARG A 152 -1.58 4.03 2.59
C ARG A 152 -1.11 3.26 1.35
N VAL A 153 -1.30 1.93 1.34
CA VAL A 153 -1.15 1.11 0.13
C VAL A 153 -2.24 1.48 -0.88
N LEU A 154 -1.85 1.66 -2.14
CA LEU A 154 -2.73 2.07 -3.23
C LEU A 154 -3.19 0.87 -4.05
N SER A 155 -4.23 1.06 -4.86
CA SER A 155 -4.81 -0.06 -5.62
C SER A 155 -3.86 -0.65 -6.64
N ASP A 156 -2.91 0.15 -7.14
CA ASP A 156 -1.98 -0.25 -8.19
C ASP A 156 -0.55 -0.51 -7.74
N ASP A 157 -0.33 -0.59 -6.44
CA ASP A 157 0.96 -1.02 -5.93
C ASP A 157 1.26 -2.46 -6.34
N ASN A 158 2.53 -2.72 -6.67
CA ASN A 158 2.99 -4.04 -7.07
C ASN A 158 2.80 -5.03 -5.92
N PRO A 159 1.92 -6.03 -6.06
CA PRO A 159 1.60 -6.96 -4.99
C PRO A 159 2.80 -7.80 -4.56
N LEU A 160 3.68 -8.15 -5.49
CA LEU A 160 4.89 -8.92 -5.20
C LEU A 160 5.86 -8.10 -4.35
N ALA A 161 6.06 -6.82 -4.67
CA ALA A 161 6.91 -5.94 -3.88
C ALA A 161 6.37 -5.75 -2.45
N LEU A 162 5.04 -5.64 -2.30
CA LEU A 162 4.38 -5.56 -0.99
C LEU A 162 4.57 -6.83 -0.17
N MET A 163 4.35 -8.00 -0.78
CA MET A 163 4.53 -9.28 -0.09
C MET A 163 5.99 -9.51 0.30
N GLN A 164 6.95 -9.21 -0.60
CA GLN A 164 8.38 -9.28 -0.31
C GLN A 164 8.76 -8.43 0.90
N LEU A 165 8.22 -7.21 1.01
CA LEU A 165 8.45 -6.34 2.16
C LEU A 165 7.85 -6.93 3.44
N ALA A 166 6.62 -7.45 3.38
CA ALA A 166 5.93 -8.02 4.53
C ALA A 166 6.64 -9.26 5.11
N VAL A 167 7.20 -10.14 4.26
CA VAL A 167 7.87 -11.37 4.69
C VAL A 167 9.36 -11.18 5.03
N LYS A 168 9.92 -9.99 4.78
CA LYS A 168 11.37 -9.72 4.90
C LYS A 168 11.94 -10.10 6.26
N ALA A 169 11.21 -9.81 7.35
CA ALA A 169 11.64 -10.15 8.70
C ALA A 169 11.67 -11.67 8.95
N LEU A 170 10.71 -12.41 8.40
CA LEU A 170 10.66 -13.87 8.50
C LEU A 170 11.76 -14.54 7.67
N ALA A 171 12.09 -13.95 6.52
CA ALA A 171 13.17 -14.43 5.66
C ALA A 171 14.57 -14.11 6.21
N ASN A 172 14.70 -13.14 7.12
CA ASN A 172 15.97 -12.71 7.71
C ASN A 172 15.88 -12.62 9.24
N PRO A 173 15.64 -13.75 9.93
CA PRO A 173 15.47 -13.74 11.38
C PRO A 173 16.82 -13.42 12.07
N PRO A 174 16.79 -12.78 13.25
CA PRO A 174 18.02 -12.43 13.99
C PRO A 174 18.74 -13.65 14.60
N PHE A 175 18.15 -14.84 14.50
CA PHE A 175 18.72 -16.11 14.93
C PHE A 175 18.16 -17.27 14.08
N PRO A 176 18.86 -18.41 14.02
CA PRO A 176 18.34 -19.60 13.35
C PRO A 176 16.99 -20.04 13.94
N LEU A 177 15.94 -20.15 13.12
CA LEU A 177 14.58 -20.49 13.58
C LEU A 177 14.49 -21.83 14.33
N ARG A 178 15.42 -22.77 14.10
CA ARG A 178 15.53 -24.02 14.86
C ARG A 178 15.63 -23.79 16.37
N PHE A 179 16.21 -22.68 16.82
CA PHE A 179 16.34 -22.36 18.24
C PHE A 179 15.02 -21.92 18.90
N LEU A 180 13.99 -21.61 18.10
CA LEU A 180 12.66 -21.27 18.63
C LEU A 180 12.02 -22.48 19.34
N GLU A 181 12.25 -23.70 18.84
CA GLU A 181 11.73 -24.92 19.45
C GLU A 181 12.31 -25.16 20.84
N ASP A 182 13.64 -24.98 20.98
CA ASP A 182 14.34 -25.11 22.27
C ASP A 182 13.91 -24.02 23.25
N TYR A 183 13.77 -22.77 22.78
CA TYR A 183 13.26 -21.66 23.59
C TYR A 183 11.85 -21.95 24.14
N LEU A 184 10.91 -22.35 23.28
CA LEU A 184 9.53 -22.65 23.69
C LEU A 184 9.45 -23.84 24.66
N ARG A 185 10.40 -24.78 24.60
CA ARG A 185 10.48 -25.91 25.54
C ARG A 185 10.99 -25.52 26.92
N GLY A 186 11.93 -24.57 26.99
CA GLY A 186 12.62 -24.13 28.21
C GLY A 186 11.92 -23.04 29.03
N VAL A 187 10.85 -22.42 28.51
CA VAL A 187 10.05 -21.40 29.21
C VAL A 187 8.92 -22.03 30.07
N ARG A 188 9.05 -23.32 30.42
CA ARG A 188 8.08 -24.05 31.26
C ARG A 188 8.47 -24.06 32.73
#